data_AF-A0A7C4R9I0-F1
#
_entry.id   AF-A0A7C4R9I0-F1
#
_cell.length_a   1.000
_cell.length_b   1.000
_cell.length_c   1.000
_cell.angle_alpha   90.00
_cell.angle_beta   90.00
_cell.angle_gamma   90.00
#
_symmetry.space_group_name_H-M   'P 1'
#
loop_
_entity.id
_entity.type
_entity.pdbx_description
1 polymer ?
#
loop_
_entity_poly.entity_id
_entity_poly.type
_entity_poly.pdbx_seq_one_letter_code
_entity_poly.pdbx_strand_id
1 'polypeptide(L)' 'MLHSSKISSISREKIDLFLILVLIMSSIIFLVFSVMYLYSDKPLASLLAFIIGIILLSSGLGVYRLYRSGF' A
#
# COMPACT_ATOMS: atom_id res chain seq x y z
N MET A 1 -34.57 10.82 -4.96
CA MET A 1 -33.71 9.62 -5.01
C MET A 1 -32.20 9.91 -5.18
N LEU A 2 -31.75 11.17 -5.26
CA LEU A 2 -30.33 11.54 -5.47
C LEU A 2 -29.47 11.64 -4.20
N HIS A 3 -30.07 11.57 -3.00
CA HIS A 3 -29.33 11.81 -1.76
C HIS A 3 -28.59 10.56 -1.23
N SER A 4 -29.07 9.37 -1.59
CA SER A 4 -28.51 8.09 -1.10
C SER A 4 -27.18 7.71 -1.76
N SER A 5 -26.94 8.12 -3.02
CA SER A 5 -25.69 7.79 -3.73
C SER A 5 -24.48 8.61 -3.27
N LYS A 6 -24.68 9.83 -2.77
CA LYS A 6 -23.57 10.70 -2.32
C LYS A 6 -22.93 10.24 -1.01
N ILE A 7 -23.70 9.59 -0.15
CA ILE A 7 -23.21 9.09 1.15
C ILE A 7 -22.36 7.82 0.93
N SER A 8 -22.73 6.99 -0.05
CA SER A 8 -21.97 5.77 -0.35
C SER A 8 -20.65 6.04 -1.07
N SER A 9 -20.52 7.15 -1.82
CA SER A 9 -19.25 7.54 -2.45
C SER A 9 -18.22 8.06 -1.43
N ILE A 10 -18.65 8.91 -0.49
CA ILE A 10 -17.77 9.47 0.58
C ILE A 10 -17.22 8.36 1.48
N SER A 11 -18.00 7.31 1.74
CA SER A 11 -17.54 6.15 2.51
C SER A 11 -16.45 5.37 1.78
N ARG A 12 -16.58 5.18 0.46
CA ARG A 12 -15.58 4.48 -0.37
C ARG A 12 -14.26 5.23 -0.44
N GLU A 13 -14.29 6.54 -0.62
CA GLU A 13 -13.07 7.37 -0.65
C GLU A 13 -12.24 7.23 0.64
N LYS A 14 -12.90 7.19 1.80
CA LYS A 14 -12.23 6.99 3.09
C LYS A 14 -11.61 5.59 3.20
N ILE A 15 -12.28 4.57 2.70
CA ILE A 15 -11.78 3.19 2.69
C ILE A 15 -10.57 3.07 1.77
N ASP A 16 -10.60 3.69 0.59
CA ASP A 16 -9.50 3.67 -0.36
C ASP A 16 -8.26 4.39 0.17
N LEU A 17 -8.43 5.58 0.78
CA LEU A 17 -7.34 6.29 1.46
C LEU A 17 -6.74 5.49 2.62
N PHE A 18 -7.58 4.85 3.42
CA PHE A 18 -7.13 3.98 4.51
C PHE A 18 -6.33 2.78 3.98
N LEU A 19 -6.83 2.14 2.91
CA LEU A 19 -6.15 1.02 2.26
C LEU A 19 -4.78 1.43 1.71
N ILE A 20 -4.67 2.58 1.04
CA ILE A 20 -3.41 3.13 0.55
C ILE A 20 -2.42 3.33 1.70
N LEU A 21 -2.87 3.91 2.82
CA LEU A 21 -2.02 4.11 4.00
C LEU A 21 -1.49 2.79 4.55
N VAL A 22 -2.36 1.78 4.70
CA VAL A 22 -1.98 0.44 5.18
C VAL A 22 -0.97 -0.24 4.25
N LEU A 23 -1.17 -0.13 2.93
CA LEU A 23 -0.25 -0.66 1.92
C LEU A 23 1.14 -0.02 2.02
N ILE A 24 1.21 1.30 2.13
CA ILE A 24 2.48 2.03 2.25
C ILE A 24 3.19 1.67 3.56
N MET A 25 2.48 1.67 4.69
CA MET A 25 3.07 1.31 5.98
C MET A 25 3.61 -0.14 5.98
N SER A 26 2.85 -1.08 5.40
CA SER A 26 3.27 -2.47 5.28
C SER A 26 4.50 -2.61 4.39
N SER A 27 4.55 -1.88 3.27
CA SER A 27 5.72 -1.84 2.39
C SER A 27 6.97 -1.37 3.12
N ILE A 28 6.88 -0.27 3.89
CA ILE A 28 8.00 0.26 4.67
C ILE A 28 8.51 -0.77 5.67
N ILE A 29 7.62 -1.48 6.37
CA ILE A 29 8.01 -2.54 7.32
C ILE A 29 8.79 -3.65 6.60
N PHE A 30 8.34 -4.10 5.43
CA PHE A 30 9.05 -5.12 4.65
C PHE A 30 10.41 -4.63 4.12
N LEU A 31 10.53 -3.35 3.77
CA LEU A 31 11.80 -2.74 3.39
C LEU A 31 12.78 -2.68 4.59
N VAL A 32 12.30 -2.33 5.77
CA VAL A 32 13.11 -2.37 7.01
C VAL A 32 13.54 -3.79 7.32
N PHE A 33 12.65 -4.77 7.22
CA PHE A 33 13.00 -6.18 7.40
C PHE A 33 14.01 -6.65 6.35
N SER A 34 13.89 -6.21 5.11
CA SER A 34 14.87 -6.50 4.07
C SER A 34 16.28 -6.07 4.49
N VAL A 35 16.42 -4.86 5.02
CA VAL A 35 17.70 -4.35 5.54
C VAL A 35 18.16 -5.18 6.75
N MET A 36 17.27 -5.49 7.70
CA MET A 36 17.63 -6.30 8.87
C MET A 36 18.07 -7.73 8.51
N TYR A 37 17.43 -8.36 7.52
CA TYR A 37 17.84 -9.68 7.04
C TYR A 37 19.19 -9.64 6.32
N LEU A 38 19.51 -8.53 5.66
CA LEU A 38 20.82 -8.32 5.06
C LEU A 38 21.92 -8.27 6.14
N TYR A 39 21.68 -7.54 7.24
CA TYR A 39 22.58 -7.51 8.40
C TYR A 39 22.69 -8.84 9.15
N SER A 40 21.72 -9.73 8.98
CA SER A 40 21.70 -11.06 9.61
C SER A 40 22.24 -12.16 8.71
N ASP A 41 22.98 -11.81 7.64
CA ASP A 41 23.56 -12.72 6.64
C ASP A 41 22.52 -13.65 5.97
N LYS A 42 21.27 -13.19 5.83
CA LYS A 42 20.18 -13.91 5.14
C LYS A 42 19.81 -13.21 3.84
N PRO A 43 20.66 -13.26 2.79
CA PRO A 43 20.48 -12.49 1.57
C PRO A 43 19.21 -12.87 0.80
N LEU A 44 18.83 -14.15 0.79
CA LEU A 44 17.60 -14.60 0.14
C LEU A 44 16.34 -14.06 0.83
N ALA A 45 16.32 -14.06 2.17
CA ALA A 45 15.20 -13.49 2.94
C ALA A 45 15.13 -11.97 2.77
N SER A 46 16.29 -11.30 2.71
CA SER A 46 16.39 -9.87 2.42
C SER A 46 15.81 -9.51 1.06
N LEU A 47 16.16 -10.27 0.02
CA LEU A 47 15.66 -10.09 -1.35
C LEU A 47 14.14 -10.31 -1.42
N LEU A 48 13.63 -11.38 -0.79
CA LEU A 48 12.20 -11.67 -0.74
C LEU A 48 11.42 -10.53 -0.06
N ALA A 49 11.89 -10.08 1.10
CA ALA A 49 11.27 -8.98 1.82
C ALA A 49 11.31 -7.68 1.00
N PHE A 50 12.40 -7.42 0.28
CA PHE A 50 12.51 -6.28 -0.62
C PHE A 50 11.47 -6.35 -1.75
N ILE A 51 11.39 -7.47 -2.46
CA ILE A 51 10.45 -7.67 -3.57
C ILE A 51 9.01 -7.48 -3.09
N ILE A 52 8.64 -8.08 -1.95
CA ILE A 52 7.31 -7.92 -1.35
C ILE A 52 7.05 -6.45 -1.02
N GLY A 53 8.02 -5.77 -0.39
CA GLY A 53 7.94 -4.34 -0.10
C GLY A 53 7.68 -3.49 -1.34
N ILE A 54 8.40 -3.73 -2.43
CA ILE A 54 8.23 -3.01 -3.70
C ILE A 54 6.88 -3.31 -4.35
N ILE A 55 6.40 -4.56 -4.33
CA ILE A 55 5.08 -4.93 -4.87
C ILE A 55 3.97 -4.19 -4.11
N LEU A 56 4.03 -4.17 -2.79
CA LEU A 56 3.07 -3.45 -1.94
C LEU A 56 3.10 -1.95 -2.20
N LEU A 57 4.29 -1.36 -2.35
CA LEU A 57 4.45 0.06 -2.66
C LEU A 57 3.85 0.40 -4.03
N SER A 58 4.15 -0.41 -5.04
CA SER A 58 3.63 -0.26 -6.40
C SER A 58 2.11 -0.38 -6.42
N SER A 59 1.55 -1.34 -5.68
CA SER A 59 0.11 -1.50 -5.53
C SER A 59 -0.53 -0.29 -4.85
N GLY A 60 0.03 0.19 -3.73
CA GLY A 60 -0.45 1.39 -3.03
C GLY A 60 -0.41 2.64 -3.90
N LEU A 61 0.68 2.84 -4.67
CA LEU A 61 0.80 3.92 -5.65
C LEU A 61 -0.19 3.79 -6.80
N GLY A 62 -0.46 2.56 -7.26
CA GLY A 62 -1.46 2.26 -8.29
C GLY A 62 -2.88 2.66 -7.84
N VAL A 63 -3.27 2.26 -6.63
CA VAL A 63 -4.55 2.64 -6.03
C VAL A 63 -4.63 4.14 -5.80
N TYR A 64 -3.56 4.77 -5.29
CA TYR A 64 -3.50 6.23 -5.14
C TYR A 64 -3.65 6.98 -6.46
N ARG A 65 -3.00 6.48 -7.53
CA ARG A 65 -3.14 7.06 -8.86
C ARG A 65 -4.57 6.92 -9.37
N LEU A 66 -5.20 5.76 -9.17
CA LEU A 66 -6.59 5.52 -9.55
C LEU A 66 -7.54 6.46 -8.81
N TYR A 67 -7.35 6.61 -7.49
CA TYR A 67 -8.07 7.56 -6.64
C TYR A 67 -7.91 9.00 -7.14
N ARG A 68 -6.68 9.40 -7.53
CA ARG A 68 -6.39 10.72 -8.06
C ARG A 68 -6.94 10.95 -9.47
N SER A 69 -7.03 9.93 -10.31
CA SER A 69 -7.61 10.00 -11.66
C SER A 69 -9.13 9.77 -11.69
N GLY A 70 -9.75 9.48 -10.54
CA GLY A 70 -11.14 9.06 -10.38
C GLY A 70 -12.07 10.12 -9.77
N PHE A 71 -11.70 11.40 -9.86
CA PHE A 71 -12.55 12.58 -9.81
C PHE A 71 -12.18 13.51 -10.96
#